data_AF-A0A7Y3D9B3-F1
#
_entry.id   AF-A0A7Y3D9B3-F1
#
_cell.length_a   1.000
_cell.length_b   1.000
_cell.length_c   1.000
_cell.angle_alpha   90.00
_cell.angle_beta   90.00
_cell.angle_gamma   90.00
#
_symmetry.space_group_name_H-M   'P 1'
#
loop_
_entity.id
_entity.type
_entity.pdbx_description
1 polymer ?
#
loop_
_entity_poly.entity_id
_entity_poly.type
_entity_poly.pdbx_seq_one_letter_code
_entity_poly.pdbx_strand_id
1 'polypeptide(L)'
;MSDLYFQQLPVGEMANLAYLIGSRSTRHCLIVDPAWSVDALLDRAEADDMRVVGALVTHYHQDHVGGSIFGMEIEGVPRLLERSPVPIHVNAHEAEGTLQVTGASESDLV
;
A
#
# COMPACT_ATOMS: atom_id res chain seq x y z
N MET A 1 25.72 4.53 7.98
CA MET A 1 24.41 3.85 8.04
C MET A 1 23.97 3.54 6.62
N SER A 2 23.22 2.46 6.41
CA SER A 2 22.65 2.14 5.08
C SER A 2 21.66 3.23 4.67
N ASP A 3 21.60 3.58 3.37
CA ASP A 3 20.56 4.47 2.84
C ASP A 3 19.19 3.79 2.81
N LEU A 4 19.13 2.46 2.86
CA LEU A 4 17.88 1.73 2.84
C LEU A 4 17.04 2.04 4.10
N TYR A 5 15.83 2.51 3.86
CA TYR A 5 14.74 2.47 4.81
C TYR A 5 13.89 1.23 4.52
N PHE A 6 13.67 0.41 5.56
CA PHE A 6 12.91 -0.83 5.46
C PHE A 6 12.16 -1.04 6.78
N GLN A 7 10.84 -1.23 6.69
CA GLN A 7 9.99 -1.71 7.77
C GLN A 7 9.14 -2.86 7.22
N GLN A 8 8.94 -3.89 8.03
CA GLN A 8 8.01 -4.99 7.78
C GLN A 8 7.05 -5.05 8.97
N LEU A 9 5.77 -5.01 8.69
CA LEU A 9 4.73 -4.84 9.70
C LEU A 9 3.66 -5.92 9.50
N PRO A 10 3.37 -6.75 10.53
CA PRO A 10 2.23 -7.66 10.47
C PRO A 10 0.94 -6.85 10.46
N VAL A 11 0.02 -7.22 9.57
CA VAL A 11 -1.27 -6.56 9.41
C VAL A 11 -2.39 -7.59 9.23
N GLY A 12 -3.59 -7.21 9.64
CA GLY A 12 -4.78 -8.04 9.47
C GLY A 12 -4.75 -9.35 10.24
N GLU A 13 -5.67 -10.24 9.86
CA GLU A 13 -5.89 -11.54 10.50
C GLU A 13 -5.43 -12.73 9.66
N MET A 14 -4.93 -12.50 8.44
CA MET A 14 -4.51 -13.54 7.48
C MET A 14 -2.99 -13.73 7.39
N ALA A 15 -2.26 -13.33 8.44
CA ALA A 15 -0.80 -13.39 8.50
C ALA A 15 -0.10 -12.62 7.38
N ASN A 16 -0.70 -11.51 6.92
CA ASN A 16 -0.10 -10.61 5.94
C ASN A 16 1.02 -9.79 6.56
N LEU A 17 1.91 -9.35 5.67
CA LEU A 17 2.99 -8.42 5.97
C LEU A 17 2.89 -7.26 4.99
N ALA A 18 2.75 -6.04 5.51
CA ALA A 18 2.93 -4.83 4.74
C ALA A 18 4.35 -4.32 4.90
N TYR A 19 4.83 -3.55 3.92
CA TYR A 19 6.20 -3.03 3.93
C TYR A 19 6.24 -1.54 3.66
N LEU A 20 7.20 -0.88 4.28
CA LEU A 20 7.63 0.46 3.90
C LEU A 20 9.08 0.37 3.41
N ILE A 21 9.32 0.70 2.14
CA ILE A 21 10.63 0.53 1.51
C ILE A 21 11.03 1.84 0.84
N GLY A 22 12.23 2.34 1.14
CA GLY A 22 12.64 3.65 0.64
C GLY A 22 14.10 4.02 0.90
N SER A 23 14.39 5.31 0.76
CA SER A 23 15.73 5.89 0.91
C SER A 23 15.75 6.95 2.00
N ARG A 24 16.61 6.77 3.00
CA ARG A 24 16.77 7.67 4.15
C ARG A 24 17.36 9.03 3.76
N SER A 25 18.19 9.09 2.73
CA SER A 25 18.74 10.36 2.24
C SER A 25 17.68 11.23 1.55
N THR A 26 16.75 10.61 0.82
CA THR A 26 15.66 11.32 0.13
C THR A 26 14.42 11.52 0.99
N ARG A 27 14.30 10.77 2.10
CA ARG A 27 13.09 10.70 2.94
C ARG A 27 11.85 10.25 2.18
N HIS A 28 12.02 9.50 1.09
CA HIS A 28 10.91 8.95 0.31
C HIS A 28 10.83 7.44 0.51
N CYS A 29 9.61 6.92 0.61
CA CYS A 29 9.33 5.49 0.59
C CYS A 29 8.07 5.16 -0.20
N LEU A 30 7.95 3.89 -0.56
CA LEU A 30 6.73 3.28 -1.04
C LEU A 30 6.14 2.41 0.08
N ILE A 31 4.81 2.34 0.10
CA ILE A 31 4.08 1.31 0.83
C ILE A 31 3.85 0.11 -0.11
N VAL A 32 4.13 -1.10 0.35
CA VAL A 32 3.88 -2.32 -0.42
C VAL A 32 2.67 -3.04 0.17
N ASP A 33 1.72 -3.37 -0.70
CA ASP A 33 0.46 -4.04 -0.37
C ASP A 33 -0.31 -3.32 0.75
N PRO A 34 -0.84 -2.10 0.47
CA PRO A 34 -1.46 -1.25 1.48
C PRO A 34 -2.86 -1.73 1.84
N ALA A 35 -2.98 -2.75 2.70
CA ALA A 35 -4.26 -3.25 3.22
C ALA A 35 -4.30 -3.31 4.76
N TRP A 36 -5.51 -3.46 5.30
CA TRP A 36 -5.87 -3.68 6.72
C TRP A 36 -5.68 -2.54 7.71
N SER A 37 -4.52 -1.86 7.68
CA SER A 37 -4.15 -0.84 8.67
C SER A 37 -3.50 0.37 7.99
N VAL A 38 -4.10 0.84 6.91
CA VAL A 38 -3.53 1.84 5.98
C VAL A 38 -3.09 3.10 6.72
N ASP A 39 -3.95 3.62 7.61
CA ASP A 39 -3.62 4.82 8.37
C ASP A 39 -2.44 4.60 9.31
N ALA A 40 -2.37 3.44 9.98
CA ALA A 40 -1.26 3.12 10.87
C ALA A 40 0.07 2.94 10.10
N LEU A 41 0.02 2.43 8.87
CA LEU A 41 1.19 2.29 8.00
C LEU A 41 1.71 3.66 7.54
N LEU A 42 0.81 4.59 7.20
CA LEU A 42 1.16 5.97 6.86
C LEU A 42 1.70 6.73 8.07
N ASP A 43 1.05 6.61 9.24
CA ASP A 43 1.52 7.20 10.50
C ASP A 43 2.91 6.68 10.88
N ARG A 44 3.16 5.39 10.64
CA ARG A 44 4.47 4.78 10.88
C ARG A 44 5.55 5.39 9.99
N ALA A 45 5.27 5.62 8.71
CA ALA A 45 6.20 6.29 7.81
C ALA A 45 6.48 7.74 8.27
N GLU A 46 5.44 8.48 8.63
CA GLU A 46 5.56 9.86 9.13
C GLU A 46 6.38 9.92 10.42
N ALA A 47 6.16 9.00 11.37
CA ALA A 47 6.91 8.91 12.62
C ALA A 47 8.40 8.61 12.42
N ASP A 48 8.74 7.90 11.33
CA ASP A 48 10.11 7.60 10.93
C ASP A 48 10.74 8.74 10.06
N ASP A 49 10.06 9.89 9.93
CA ASP A 49 10.45 11.05 9.11
C ASP A 49 10.56 10.69 7.61
N MET A 50 9.63 9.85 7.13
CA MET A 50 9.55 9.40 5.75
C MET A 50 8.23 9.86 5.10
N ARG A 51 8.31 10.31 3.85
CA ARG A 51 7.16 10.62 3.00
C ARG A 51 6.85 9.44 2.09
N VAL A 52 5.63 8.91 2.19
CA VAL A 52 5.11 7.95 1.20
C VAL A 52 4.85 8.68 -0.10
N VAL A 53 5.47 8.20 -1.20
CA VAL A 53 5.38 8.83 -2.53
C VAL A 53 4.66 7.97 -3.57
N GLY A 54 4.19 6.80 -3.16
CA GLY A 54 3.52 5.83 -4.00
C GLY A 54 3.24 4.54 -3.23
N ALA A 55 2.41 3.69 -3.83
CA ALA A 55 2.27 2.29 -3.42
C ALA A 55 2.82 1.36 -4.49
N LEU A 56 3.25 0.18 -4.08
CA LEU A 56 3.49 -0.95 -4.97
C LEU A 56 2.51 -2.05 -4.58
N VAL A 57 1.66 -2.44 -5.51
CA VAL A 57 0.77 -3.59 -5.38
C VAL A 57 1.42 -4.78 -6.04
N THR A 58 1.61 -5.86 -5.29
CA THR A 58 2.21 -7.10 -5.81
C THR A 58 1.21 -7.88 -6.67
N HIS A 59 -0.04 -7.97 -6.23
CA HIS A 59 -1.16 -8.63 -6.90
C HIS A 59 -2.50 -8.16 -6.30
N TYR A 60 -3.62 -8.41 -6.98
CA TYR A 60 -4.91 -7.79 -6.66
C TYR A 60 -5.75 -8.47 -5.55
N HIS A 61 -5.22 -9.43 -4.79
CA HIS A 61 -6.01 -10.05 -3.73
C HIS A 61 -6.40 -9.04 -2.63
N GLN A 62 -7.62 -9.18 -2.10
CA GLN A 62 -8.24 -8.23 -1.19
C GLN A 62 -7.45 -7.99 0.09
N ASP A 63 -6.74 -9.00 0.59
CA ASP A 63 -5.89 -8.92 1.76
C ASP A 63 -4.57 -8.15 1.53
N HIS A 64 -4.29 -7.77 0.27
CA HIS A 64 -3.14 -6.94 -0.14
C HIS A 64 -3.55 -5.55 -0.64
N VAL A 65 -4.75 -5.40 -1.22
CA VAL A 65 -5.21 -4.12 -1.82
C VAL A 65 -6.49 -3.55 -1.20
N GLY A 66 -7.10 -4.25 -0.25
CA GLY A 66 -8.44 -3.94 0.26
C GLY A 66 -9.56 -4.53 -0.61
N GLY A 67 -10.79 -4.43 -0.11
CA GLY A 67 -12.00 -4.94 -0.77
C GLY A 67 -12.75 -5.98 0.07
N SER A 68 -13.80 -6.55 -0.53
CA SER A 68 -14.71 -7.47 0.16
C SER A 68 -14.31 -8.93 -0.08
N ILE A 69 -14.07 -9.71 0.99
CA ILE A 69 -13.75 -11.14 0.92
C ILE A 69 -14.33 -11.89 2.12
N PHE A 70 -14.91 -13.07 1.91
CA PHE A 70 -15.51 -13.90 2.98
C PHE A 70 -16.50 -13.17 3.90
N GLY A 71 -17.18 -12.12 3.42
CA GLY A 71 -18.10 -11.30 4.21
C GLY A 71 -17.43 -10.24 5.10
N MET A 72 -16.12 -10.02 4.93
CA MET A 72 -15.35 -8.96 5.58
C MET A 72 -15.06 -7.84 4.57
N GLU A 73 -14.99 -6.61 5.07
CA GLU A 73 -14.49 -5.46 4.32
C GLU A 73 -13.09 -5.12 4.82
N ILE A 74 -12.10 -5.16 3.93
CA ILE A 74 -10.71 -4.84 4.25
C ILE A 74 -10.41 -3.46 3.66
N GLU A 75 -9.97 -2.51 4.48
CA GLU A 75 -9.48 -1.25 3.96
C GLU A 75 -8.19 -1.46 3.16
N GLY A 76 -7.95 -0.64 2.14
CA GLY A 76 -6.71 -0.72 1.38
C GLY A 76 -6.44 0.45 0.46
N VAL A 77 -6.20 0.19 -0.83
CA VAL A 77 -5.91 1.21 -1.85
C VAL A 77 -6.91 2.37 -1.83
N PRO A 78 -8.24 2.18 -1.69
CA PRO A 78 -9.18 3.29 -1.63
C PRO A 78 -8.90 4.23 -0.44
N ARG A 79 -8.65 3.65 0.73
CA ARG A 79 -8.30 4.41 1.94
C ARG A 79 -6.96 5.14 1.77
N LEU A 80 -5.99 4.50 1.13
CA LEU A 80 -4.70 5.12 0.83
C LEU A 80 -4.90 6.35 -0.05
N LEU A 81 -5.64 6.22 -1.15
CA LEU A 81 -5.89 7.32 -2.09
C LEU A 81 -6.68 8.46 -1.45
N GLU A 82 -7.63 8.17 -0.56
CA GLU A 82 -8.35 9.19 0.23
C GLU A 82 -7.41 10.00 1.12
N ARG A 83 -6.49 9.32 1.83
CA ARG A 83 -5.60 9.98 2.79
C ARG A 83 -4.37 10.61 2.12
N SER A 84 -3.82 9.96 1.11
CA SER A 84 -2.59 10.35 0.42
C SER A 84 -2.70 9.95 -1.06
N PRO A 85 -3.17 10.86 -1.93
CA PRO A 85 -3.27 10.60 -3.36
C PRO A 85 -1.86 10.44 -3.95
N VAL A 86 -1.46 9.19 -4.19
CA VAL A 86 -0.13 8.83 -4.71
C VAL A 86 -0.27 7.76 -5.80
N PRO A 87 0.69 7.66 -6.74
CA PRO A 87 0.66 6.64 -7.77
C PRO A 87 0.65 5.22 -7.19
N ILE A 88 -0.15 4.35 -7.78
CA ILE A 88 -0.20 2.93 -7.46
C ILE A 88 0.56 2.18 -8.55
N HIS A 89 1.80 1.81 -8.25
CA HIS A 89 2.61 0.98 -9.14
C HIS A 89 2.08 -0.45 -9.14
N VAL A 90 1.79 -0.98 -10.32
CA VAL A 90 1.22 -2.31 -10.47
C VAL A 90 1.72 -2.97 -11.75
N ASN A 91 1.85 -4.30 -11.73
CA ASN A 91 2.16 -5.02 -12.96
C ASN A 91 0.97 -4.95 -13.93
N ALA A 92 1.24 -4.81 -15.24
CA ALA A 92 0.19 -4.75 -16.27
C ALA A 92 -0.78 -5.95 -16.24
N HIS A 93 -0.31 -7.13 -15.80
CA HIS A 93 -1.15 -8.33 -15.66
C HIS A 93 -2.07 -8.31 -14.42
N GLU A 94 -1.78 -7.46 -13.45
CA GLU A 94 -2.55 -7.33 -12.20
C GLU A 94 -3.45 -6.06 -12.21
N ALA A 95 -3.25 -5.16 -13.18
CA ALA A 95 -3.91 -3.86 -13.24
C ALA A 95 -5.43 -3.97 -13.34
N GLU A 96 -5.97 -4.78 -14.25
CA GLU A 96 -7.42 -4.95 -14.42
C GLU A 96 -8.08 -5.45 -13.12
N GLY A 97 -7.49 -6.46 -12.49
CA GLY A 97 -7.98 -6.99 -11.22
C GLY A 97 -7.90 -5.97 -10.10
N THR A 98 -6.82 -5.19 -10.04
CA THR A 98 -6.65 -4.12 -9.04
C THR A 98 -7.75 -3.07 -9.16
N LEU A 99 -8.06 -2.62 -10.38
CA LEU A 99 -9.16 -1.69 -10.64
C LEU A 99 -10.51 -2.29 -10.21
N GLN A 100 -10.77 -3.54 -10.57
CA GLN A 100 -12.03 -4.23 -10.25
C GLN A 100 -12.23 -4.43 -8.74
N VAL A 101 -11.17 -4.80 -8.02
CA VAL A 101 -11.24 -5.11 -6.58
C VAL A 101 -11.31 -3.84 -5.73
N THR A 102 -10.54 -2.82 -6.09
CA THR A 102 -10.39 -1.60 -5.27
C THR A 102 -11.37 -0.50 -5.67
N GLY A 103 -11.82 -0.46 -6.92
CA GLY A 103 -12.55 0.68 -7.48
C GLY A 103 -11.66 1.90 -7.77
N ALA A 104 -10.34 1.75 -7.71
CA ALA A 104 -9.40 2.78 -8.20
C ALA A 104 -9.61 3.04 -9.71
N SER A 105 -9.14 4.20 -10.17
CA SER A 105 -9.23 4.61 -11.57
C SER A 105 -7.97 4.23 -12.35
N GLU A 106 -8.08 4.14 -13.68
CA GLU A 106 -6.90 3.93 -14.54
C GLU A 106 -5.84 5.02 -14.35
N SER A 107 -6.25 6.25 -14.00
CA SER A 107 -5.32 7.35 -13.73
C SER A 107 -4.59 7.26 -12.40
N ASP A 108 -5.01 6.37 -11.49
CA ASP A 108 -4.29 6.11 -10.24
C ASP A 108 -3.13 5.13 -10.44
N LEU A 109 -3.17 4.31 -11.50
CA LEU A 109 -2.18 3.27 -11.77
C LEU A 109 -0.99 3.76 -12.59
N VAL A 110 0.19 3.19 -12.33
CA VAL A 110 1.45 3.39 -13.09
C VAL A 110 2.14 2.08 -13.40
#